data_AF-A0A7W7T2P6-F1
#
_entry.id   AF-A0A7W7T2P6-F1
#
_cell.length_a   1.000
_cell.length_b   1.000
_cell.length_c   1.000
_cell.angle_alpha   90.00
_cell.angle_beta   90.00
_cell.angle_gamma   90.00
#
_symmetry.space_group_name_H-M   'P 1'
#
loop_
_entity.id
_entity.type
_entity.pdbx_description
1 polymer ?
#
loop_
_entity_poly.entity_id
_entity_poly.type
_entity_poly.pdbx_seq_one_letter_code
_entity_poly.pdbx_strand_id
1 'polypeptide(L)'
;MTPTVAVAHDDFLIVVEGPARLTWCRTGSARWRPTGLWPTPAQQADVCDRIRRGSPLLVVLDEPTAIPLLAEEIADAPPELAALAEFAGDVGELRIPFLGWLPPDLAERGRRFLRCGRPSRPDVLVPPLVVDAPDPDVPHVRFARWSRRVPNPTEALVAAATHLFS
;
A
#
# COMPACT_ATOMS: atom_id res chain seq x y z
N MET A 1 -9.95 5.50 -12.84
CA MET A 1 -10.25 4.43 -11.87
C MET A 1 -9.15 4.45 -10.83
N THR A 2 -9.48 4.70 -9.57
CA THR A 2 -8.54 4.53 -8.45
C THR A 2 -8.24 3.04 -8.33
N PRO A 3 -6.97 2.60 -8.29
CA PRO A 3 -6.66 1.18 -8.11
C PRO A 3 -7.25 0.70 -6.77
N THR A 4 -7.88 -0.47 -6.79
CA THR A 4 -8.38 -1.10 -5.56
C THR A 4 -7.19 -1.41 -4.66
N VAL A 5 -7.17 -0.80 -3.47
CA VAL A 5 -6.07 -0.95 -2.49
C VAL A 5 -5.84 -2.39 -2.05
N ALA A 6 -6.90 -3.19 -1.94
CA ALA A 6 -6.84 -4.58 -1.50
C ALA A 6 -7.71 -5.46 -2.41
N VAL A 7 -7.13 -6.52 -2.94
CA VAL A 7 -7.79 -7.45 -3.86
C VAL A 7 -7.70 -8.84 -3.27
N ALA A 8 -8.84 -9.35 -2.81
CA ALA A 8 -8.96 -10.75 -2.40
C ALA A 8 -9.23 -11.60 -3.65
N HIS A 9 -8.43 -12.66 -3.81
CA HIS A 9 -8.67 -13.76 -4.74
C HIS A 9 -8.73 -15.03 -3.90
N ASP A 10 -9.51 -16.03 -4.30
CA ASP A 10 -9.90 -17.20 -3.48
C ASP A 10 -8.81 -17.69 -2.49
N ASP A 11 -7.56 -17.81 -2.94
CA ASP A 11 -6.45 -18.32 -2.13
C ASP A 11 -5.50 -17.26 -1.55
N PHE A 12 -5.52 -16.00 -2.01
CA PHE A 12 -4.54 -14.98 -1.62
C PHE A 12 -5.12 -13.57 -1.49
N LEU A 13 -4.45 -12.73 -0.71
CA LEU A 13 -4.73 -11.31 -0.63
C LEU A 13 -3.60 -10.51 -1.27
N ILE A 14 -3.95 -9.54 -2.11
CA ILE A 14 -3.01 -8.55 -2.64
C ILE A 14 -3.33 -7.20 -2.00
N VAL A 15 -2.31 -6.51 -1.50
CA VAL A 15 -2.44 -5.17 -0.91
C VAL A 15 -1.46 -4.23 -1.59
N VAL A 16 -1.93 -3.07 -2.05
CA VAL A 16 -1.10 -1.98 -2.54
C VAL A 16 -0.83 -1.02 -1.38
N GLU A 17 0.41 -0.98 -0.92
CA GLU A 17 0.88 -0.06 0.11
C GLU A 17 1.29 1.27 -0.52
N GLY A 18 0.76 2.38 0.02
CA GLY A 18 1.10 3.73 -0.42
C GLY A 18 -0.10 4.67 -0.43
N PRO A 19 -0.05 5.76 -1.21
CA PRO A 19 -1.13 6.76 -1.28
C PRO A 19 -2.49 6.19 -1.70
N ALA A 20 -2.50 5.09 -2.46
CA ALA A 20 -3.73 4.39 -2.86
C ALA A 20 -4.57 3.87 -1.67
N ARG A 21 -3.99 3.80 -0.47
CA ARG A 21 -4.72 3.48 0.77
C ARG A 21 -5.70 4.56 1.20
N LEU A 22 -5.49 5.80 0.77
CA LEU A 22 -6.37 6.92 1.10
C LEU A 22 -7.59 6.91 0.19
N THR A 23 -8.77 6.84 0.79
CA THR A 23 -10.04 6.97 0.08
C THR A 23 -10.45 8.42 0.05
N TRP A 24 -10.97 8.87 -1.09
CA TRP A 24 -11.41 10.23 -1.31
C TRP A 24 -12.88 10.26 -1.69
N CYS A 25 -13.62 11.25 -1.20
CA CYS A 25 -14.92 11.61 -1.75
C CYS A 25 -14.88 12.99 -2.39
N ARG A 26 -15.69 13.17 -3.42
CA ARG A 26 -15.92 14.46 -4.05
C ARG A 26 -17.04 15.16 -3.30
N THR A 27 -16.77 16.33 -2.72
CA THR A 27 -17.73 17.11 -1.93
C THR A 27 -18.31 18.30 -2.69
N GLY A 28 -17.82 18.55 -3.92
CA GLY A 28 -18.33 19.60 -4.81
C GLY A 28 -17.77 19.48 -6.23
N SER A 29 -17.98 20.50 -7.07
CA SER A 29 -17.54 20.49 -8.46
C SER A 29 -16.02 20.45 -8.62
N ALA A 30 -15.24 20.94 -7.65
CA ALA A 30 -13.77 20.92 -7.69
C ALA A 30 -13.11 20.53 -6.37
N ARG A 31 -13.89 20.09 -5.37
CA ARG A 31 -13.39 19.79 -4.02
C ARG A 31 -13.37 18.29 -3.76
N TRP A 32 -12.24 17.84 -3.21
CA TRP A 32 -12.04 16.48 -2.74
C TRP A 32 -11.75 16.52 -1.24
N ARG A 33 -12.14 15.45 -0.55
CA ARG A 33 -11.89 15.29 0.88
C ARG A 33 -11.47 13.84 1.14
N PRO A 34 -10.45 13.59 1.95
CA PRO A 34 -10.13 12.24 2.37
C PRO A 34 -11.22 11.74 3.34
N THR A 35 -11.74 10.54 3.09
CA THR A 35 -12.86 9.97 3.86
C THR A 35 -12.50 8.72 4.64
N GLY A 36 -11.34 8.13 4.38
CA GLY A 36 -10.90 6.97 5.12
C GLY A 36 -9.53 6.50 4.68
N LEU A 37 -8.92 5.68 5.51
CA LEU A 37 -7.65 5.05 5.26
C LEU A 37 -7.84 3.54 5.36
N TRP A 38 -7.44 2.82 4.32
CA TRP A 38 -7.30 1.37 4.42
C TRP A 38 -5.97 1.03 5.11
N PRO A 39 -5.89 -0.03 5.94
CA PRO A 39 -7.02 -0.79 6.44
C PRO A 39 -7.72 -0.05 7.58
N THR A 40 -9.03 -0.27 7.73
CA THR A 40 -9.74 -0.01 8.98
C THR A 40 -9.26 -0.98 10.08
N PRO A 41 -9.56 -0.74 11.37
CA PRO A 41 -9.17 -1.66 12.44
C PRO A 41 -9.66 -3.11 12.24
N ALA A 42 -10.89 -3.28 11.71
CA ALA A 42 -11.43 -4.60 11.39
C ALA A 42 -10.66 -5.28 10.25
N GLN A 43 -10.39 -4.55 9.17
CA GLN A 43 -9.59 -5.05 8.05
C GLN A 43 -8.16 -5.40 8.48
N GLN A 44 -7.56 -4.60 9.36
CA GLN A 44 -6.24 -4.88 9.91
C GLN A 44 -6.26 -6.18 10.73
N ALA A 45 -7.28 -6.37 11.57
CA ALA A 45 -7.46 -7.61 12.33
C ALA A 45 -7.58 -8.82 11.40
N ASP A 46 -8.37 -8.72 10.33
CA ASP A 46 -8.53 -9.78 9.33
C ASP A 46 -7.21 -10.12 8.63
N VAL A 47 -6.42 -9.12 8.26
CA VAL A 47 -5.11 -9.35 7.64
C VAL A 47 -4.13 -10.00 8.62
N CYS A 48 -4.09 -9.55 9.87
CA CYS A 48 -3.29 -10.16 10.93
C CYS A 48 -3.68 -11.62 11.18
N ASP A 49 -4.98 -11.90 11.18
CA ASP A 49 -5.55 -13.25 11.28
C ASP A 49 -5.12 -14.13 10.11
N ARG A 50 -5.16 -13.61 8.87
CA ARG A 50 -4.73 -14.29 7.65
C ARG A 50 -3.24 -14.64 7.70
N ILE A 51 -2.40 -13.69 8.11
CA ILE A 51 -0.97 -13.89 8.30
C ILE A 51 -0.71 -14.99 9.34
N ARG A 52 -1.42 -14.98 10.48
CA ARG A 52 -1.28 -16.02 11.52
C ARG A 52 -1.69 -17.41 11.04
N ARG A 53 -2.69 -17.49 10.16
CA ARG A 53 -3.15 -18.75 9.56
C ARG A 53 -2.28 -19.26 8.41
N GLY A 54 -1.21 -18.55 8.06
CA GLY A 54 -0.35 -18.93 6.94
C GLY A 54 -0.98 -18.67 5.57
N SER A 55 -2.08 -17.92 5.47
CA SER A 55 -2.72 -17.73 4.16
C SER A 55 -1.96 -16.69 3.33
N PRO A 56 -1.76 -16.93 2.03
CA PRO A 56 -0.94 -16.07 1.18
C PRO A 56 -1.33 -14.59 1.17
N LEU A 57 -0.31 -13.74 1.23
CA LEU A 57 -0.39 -12.28 1.19
C LEU A 57 0.75 -11.70 0.34
N LEU A 58 0.39 -10.96 -0.71
CA LEU A 58 1.30 -10.15 -1.50
C LEU A 58 1.11 -8.67 -1.17
N VAL A 59 2.16 -8.01 -0.67
CA VAL A 59 2.15 -6.56 -0.41
C VAL A 59 2.98 -5.85 -1.48
N VAL A 60 2.31 -5.08 -2.33
CA VAL A 60 2.91 -4.31 -3.41
C VAL A 60 3.23 -2.91 -2.89
N LEU A 61 4.51 -2.60 -2.74
CA LEU A 61 5.01 -1.35 -2.20
C LEU A 61 5.08 -0.28 -3.30
N ASP A 62 4.33 0.79 -3.10
CA ASP A 62 4.57 2.09 -3.73
C ASP A 62 5.42 2.96 -2.80
N GLU A 63 6.05 4.00 -3.34
CA GLU A 63 6.92 4.86 -2.54
C GLU A 63 6.12 5.64 -1.47
N PRO A 64 6.57 5.65 -0.19
CA PRO A 64 5.99 6.51 0.82
C PRO A 64 6.04 7.95 0.34
N THR A 65 4.87 8.57 0.20
CA THR A 65 4.74 9.91 -0.37
C THR A 65 3.85 10.75 0.52
N ALA A 66 4.29 11.96 0.84
CA ALA A 66 3.46 12.96 1.48
C ALA A 66 2.41 13.45 0.49
N ILE A 67 1.15 13.48 0.92
CA ILE A 67 0.03 13.84 0.06
C ILE A 67 -0.25 15.32 0.30
N PRO A 68 -0.05 16.20 -0.70
CA PRO A 68 -0.38 17.61 -0.55
C PRO A 68 -1.89 17.78 -0.42
N LEU A 69 -2.31 18.66 0.48
CA LEU A 69 -3.72 19.01 0.66
C LEU A 69 -3.89 20.45 1.16
N LEU A 70 -5.08 21.00 0.93
CA LEU A 70 -5.48 22.29 1.49
C LEU A 70 -6.16 22.11 2.85
N ALA A 71 -6.08 23.14 3.70
CA ALA A 71 -6.74 23.13 5.01
C ALA A 71 -8.26 22.89 4.90
N GLU A 72 -8.88 23.42 3.84
CA GLU A 72 -10.30 23.20 3.53
C GLU A 72 -10.62 21.74 3.20
N GLU A 73 -9.67 20.99 2.63
CA GLU A 73 -9.87 19.59 2.25
C GLU A 73 -9.82 18.65 3.46
N ILE A 74 -9.14 19.03 4.55
CA ILE A 74 -9.09 18.24 5.79
C ILE A 74 -10.12 18.67 6.83
N ALA A 75 -10.67 19.88 6.73
CA ALA A 75 -11.48 20.49 7.78
C ALA A 75 -12.65 19.60 8.25
N ASP A 76 -13.28 18.89 7.30
CA ASP A 76 -14.37 17.96 7.57
C ASP A 76 -13.95 16.48 7.51
N ALA A 77 -12.65 16.17 7.40
CA ALA A 77 -12.17 14.80 7.32
C ALA A 77 -12.32 14.09 8.68
N PRO A 78 -12.36 12.75 8.70
CA PRO A 78 -12.32 11.99 9.95
C PRO A 78 -11.13 12.43 10.84
N PRO A 79 -11.31 12.57 12.17
CA PRO A 79 -10.27 13.06 13.07
C PRO A 79 -8.94 12.29 12.98
N GLU A 80 -9.02 10.99 12.76
CA GLU A 80 -7.85 10.12 12.57
C GLU A 80 -7.02 10.46 11.33
N LEU A 81 -7.64 11.00 10.27
CA LEU A 81 -6.95 11.48 9.09
C LEU A 81 -6.38 12.88 9.31
N ALA A 82 -7.14 13.75 9.98
CA ALA A 82 -6.68 15.09 10.33
C ALA A 82 -5.43 15.06 11.21
N ALA A 83 -5.33 14.08 12.12
CA ALA A 83 -4.15 13.88 12.97
C ALA A 83 -2.89 13.46 12.21
N LEU A 84 -3.01 13.00 10.96
CA LEU A 84 -1.89 12.62 10.09
C LEU A 84 -1.40 13.78 9.20
N ALA A 85 -2.06 14.94 9.28
CA ALA A 85 -1.76 16.09 8.45
C ALA A 85 -0.99 17.16 9.24
N GLU A 86 0.04 17.71 8.61
CA GLU A 86 0.81 18.84 9.12
C GLU A 86 0.62 20.05 8.19
N PHE A 87 0.37 21.23 8.76
CA PHE A 87 0.04 22.43 7.99
C PHE A 87 1.03 23.57 8.22
N ALA A 88 1.30 24.31 7.15
CA ALA A 88 1.98 25.59 7.17
C ALA A 88 1.10 26.63 6.46
N GLY A 89 0.22 27.30 7.22
CA GLY A 89 -0.85 28.13 6.65
C GLY A 89 -1.96 27.28 6.05
N ASP A 90 -2.40 27.61 4.84
CA ASP A 90 -3.54 26.95 4.17
C ASP A 90 -3.14 25.67 3.40
N VAL A 91 -1.85 25.37 3.33
CA VAL A 91 -1.30 24.20 2.63
C VAL A 91 -0.63 23.28 3.63
N GLY A 92 -0.88 21.98 3.49
CA GLY A 92 -0.32 20.95 4.34
C GLY A 92 0.03 19.68 3.60
N GLU A 93 0.59 18.74 4.34
CA GLU A 93 0.97 17.42 3.89
C GLU A 93 0.37 16.35 4.82
N LEU A 94 -0.32 15.36 4.24
CA LEU A 94 -0.80 14.20 4.95
C LEU A 94 0.19 13.05 4.78
N ARG A 95 0.66 12.50 5.91
CA ARG A 95 1.63 11.40 5.93
C ARG A 95 0.99 10.11 6.44
N ILE A 96 0.79 9.16 5.53
CA ILE A 96 0.24 7.84 5.85
C ILE A 96 1.33 6.99 6.52
N PRO A 97 1.06 6.36 7.68
CA PRO A 97 1.99 5.41 8.30
C PRO A 97 2.29 4.22 7.37
N PHE A 98 3.50 4.23 6.80
CA PHE A 98 3.94 3.23 5.84
C PHE A 98 4.14 1.86 6.50
N LEU A 99 3.38 0.87 6.03
CA LEU A 99 3.30 -0.50 6.58
C LEU A 99 2.90 -0.54 8.06
N GLY A 100 2.35 0.54 8.62
CA GLY A 100 1.98 0.63 10.03
C GLY A 100 0.86 -0.33 10.45
N TRP A 101 0.19 -0.96 9.48
CA TRP A 101 -0.86 -1.95 9.70
C TRP A 101 -0.34 -3.39 9.82
N LEU A 102 0.90 -3.65 9.40
CA LEU A 102 1.52 -4.97 9.51
C LEU A 102 2.10 -5.21 10.91
N PRO A 103 2.27 -6.49 11.31
CA PRO A 103 3.13 -6.85 12.43
C PRO A 103 4.53 -6.20 12.30
N PRO A 104 5.15 -5.74 13.40
CA PRO A 104 6.38 -4.94 13.35
C PRO A 104 7.53 -5.57 12.54
N ASP A 105 7.75 -6.88 12.70
CA ASP A 105 8.83 -7.60 12.01
C ASP A 105 8.60 -7.64 10.49
N LEU A 106 7.35 -7.85 10.07
CA LEU A 106 6.96 -7.81 8.65
C LEU A 106 7.04 -6.40 8.09
N ALA A 107 6.63 -5.39 8.85
CA ALA A 107 6.75 -4.00 8.45
C ALA A 107 8.23 -3.63 8.22
N GLU A 108 9.14 -4.03 9.11
CA GLU A 108 10.57 -3.75 8.94
C GLU A 108 11.16 -4.51 7.75
N ARG A 109 10.75 -5.77 7.53
CA ARG A 109 11.13 -6.54 6.34
C ARG A 109 10.69 -5.81 5.06
N GLY A 110 9.44 -5.35 4.98
CA GLY A 110 8.94 -4.61 3.82
C GLY A 110 9.69 -3.30 3.58
N ARG A 111 10.00 -2.54 4.64
CA ARG A 111 10.82 -1.32 4.53
C ARG A 111 12.23 -1.61 4.04
N ARG A 112 12.86 -2.67 4.56
CA ARG A 112 14.19 -3.11 4.09
C ARG A 112 14.17 -3.51 2.62
N PHE A 113 13.16 -4.26 2.18
CA PHE A 113 12.99 -4.63 0.78
C PHE A 113 12.86 -3.39 -0.12
N LEU A 114 12.06 -2.39 0.28
CA LEU A 114 11.93 -1.14 -0.47
C LEU A 114 13.27 -0.38 -0.58
N ARG A 115 14.03 -0.27 0.52
CA ARG A 115 15.32 0.45 0.55
C ARG A 115 16.40 -0.24 -0.29
N CYS A 116 16.53 -1.56 -0.17
CA CYS A 116 17.58 -2.34 -0.83
C CYS A 116 17.27 -2.64 -2.31
N GLY A 117 16.01 -2.46 -2.72
CA GLY A 117 15.52 -3.02 -3.97
C GLY A 117 15.92 -2.27 -5.24
N ARG A 118 16.37 -1.00 -5.20
CA ARG A 118 16.67 -0.24 -6.44
C ARG A 118 17.84 -0.88 -7.19
N PRO A 119 17.60 -1.53 -8.34
CA PRO A 119 18.66 -2.22 -9.05
C PRO A 119 19.65 -1.19 -9.59
N SER A 120 20.94 -1.46 -9.47
CA SER A 120 22.01 -0.74 -10.18
C SER A 120 22.05 -1.07 -11.68
N ARG A 121 21.11 -1.91 -12.15
CA ARG A 121 21.02 -2.39 -13.54
C ARG A 121 20.17 -1.44 -14.38
N PRO A 122 20.47 -1.29 -15.68
CA PRO A 122 19.60 -0.56 -16.60
C PRO A 122 18.17 -1.10 -16.59
N ASP A 123 17.19 -0.20 -16.69
CA ASP A 123 15.74 -0.50 -16.58
C ASP A 123 15.21 -1.54 -17.56
N VAL A 124 15.93 -1.82 -18.66
CA VAL A 124 15.59 -2.86 -19.64
C VAL A 124 15.84 -4.28 -19.09
N LEU A 125 16.76 -4.44 -18.14
CA LEU A 125 17.15 -5.74 -17.59
C LEU A 125 16.45 -6.07 -16.28
N VAL A 126 15.57 -5.18 -15.82
CA VAL A 126 14.85 -5.33 -14.55
C VAL A 126 13.43 -5.83 -14.88
N PRO A 127 12.99 -6.93 -14.27
CA PRO A 127 11.59 -7.36 -14.39
C PRO A 127 10.63 -6.22 -14.05
N PRO A 128 9.44 -6.15 -14.69
CA PRO A 128 8.46 -5.11 -14.42
C PRO A 128 8.00 -5.11 -12.95
N LEU A 129 7.86 -6.29 -12.36
CA LEU A 129 7.58 -6.49 -10.95
C LEU A 129 8.77 -7.19 -10.29
N VAL A 130 9.38 -6.54 -9.30
CA VAL A 130 10.43 -7.13 -8.47
C VAL A 130 9.78 -7.67 -7.20
N VAL A 131 10.04 -8.92 -6.86
CA VAL A 131 9.45 -9.61 -5.70
C VAL A 131 10.57 -9.98 -4.73
N ASP A 132 10.28 -9.85 -3.44
CA ASP A 132 11.17 -10.28 -2.36
C ASP A 132 11.35 -11.80 -2.39
N ALA A 133 12.54 -12.24 -1.97
CA ALA A 133 12.82 -13.65 -1.78
C ALA A 133 11.86 -14.23 -0.72
N PRO A 134 11.56 -15.54 -0.79
CA PRO A 134 10.85 -16.21 0.28
C PRO A 134 11.61 -16.09 1.60
N ASP A 135 10.89 -15.74 2.64
CA ASP A 135 11.40 -15.81 4.01
C ASP A 135 11.11 -17.21 4.56
N PRO A 136 12.06 -17.82 5.28
CA PRO A 136 11.91 -19.19 5.77
C PRO A 136 10.80 -19.33 6.84
N ASP A 137 10.55 -18.30 7.64
CA ASP A 137 9.61 -18.36 8.77
C ASP A 137 8.20 -17.95 8.35
N VAL A 138 8.09 -17.04 7.36
CA VAL A 138 6.81 -16.53 6.84
C VAL A 138 6.77 -16.60 5.30
N PRO A 139 6.86 -17.80 4.71
CA PRO A 139 6.90 -17.97 3.26
C PRO A 139 5.57 -17.65 2.56
N HIS A 140 4.48 -17.44 3.27
CA HIS A 140 3.20 -17.00 2.68
C HIS A 140 3.10 -15.48 2.53
N VAL A 141 4.01 -14.70 3.12
CA VAL A 141 4.06 -13.24 2.96
C VAL A 141 5.19 -12.86 2.00
N ARG A 142 4.83 -12.14 0.94
CA ARG A 142 5.77 -11.60 -0.06
C ARG A 142 5.59 -10.10 -0.20
N PHE A 143 6.70 -9.40 -0.38
CA PHE A 143 6.70 -8.00 -0.79
C PHE A 143 7.04 -7.91 -2.27
N ALA A 144 6.44 -6.97 -2.99
CA ALA A 144 6.76 -6.69 -4.36
C ALA A 144 6.80 -5.19 -4.60
N ARG A 145 7.43 -4.75 -5.69
CA ARG A 145 7.43 -3.37 -6.13
C ARG A 145 7.55 -3.31 -7.64
N TRP A 146 6.93 -2.32 -8.26
CA TRP A 146 7.09 -2.09 -9.68
C TRP A 146 8.44 -1.44 -9.95
N SER A 147 9.14 -1.91 -10.99
CA SER A 147 10.40 -1.30 -11.42
C SER A 147 10.18 0.02 -12.17
N ARG A 148 8.98 0.23 -12.72
CA ARG A 148 8.57 1.44 -13.44
C ARG A 148 7.26 1.97 -12.90
N ARG A 149 7.07 3.29 -12.94
CA ARG A 149 5.78 3.94 -12.69
C ARG A 149 4.90 3.82 -13.93
N VAL A 150 4.30 2.65 -14.14
CA VAL A 150 3.28 2.39 -15.16
C VAL A 150 1.93 2.12 -14.49
N PRO A 151 0.80 2.29 -15.20
CA PRO A 151 -0.48 1.81 -14.73
C PRO A 151 -0.37 0.31 -14.45
N ASN A 152 -0.68 -0.09 -13.23
CA ASN A 152 -0.48 -1.46 -12.74
C ASN A 152 -1.84 -2.16 -12.70
N PRO A 153 -2.22 -2.92 -13.75
CA PRO A 153 -3.52 -3.56 -13.78
C PRO A 153 -3.62 -4.63 -12.71
N THR A 154 -4.75 -4.66 -12.00
CA THR A 154 -5.05 -5.67 -10.98
C THR A 154 -4.89 -7.10 -11.51
N GLU A 155 -5.27 -7.35 -12.77
CA GLU A 155 -5.14 -8.65 -13.43
C GLU A 155 -3.70 -9.16 -13.48
N ALA A 156 -2.72 -8.28 -13.72
CA ALA A 156 -1.30 -8.67 -13.74
C ALA A 156 -0.81 -9.03 -12.34
N LEU A 157 -1.29 -8.34 -11.30
CA LEU A 157 -0.97 -8.68 -9.91
C LEU A 157 -1.58 -10.01 -9.48
N VAL A 158 -2.82 -10.28 -9.91
CA VAL A 158 -3.48 -11.58 -9.68
C VAL A 158 -2.67 -12.70 -10.33
N ALA A 159 -2.32 -12.58 -11.61
CA ALA A 159 -1.52 -13.58 -12.30
C ALA A 159 -0.14 -13.81 -11.64
N ALA A 160 0.52 -12.72 -11.22
CA ALA A 160 1.79 -12.82 -10.48
C ALA A 160 1.62 -13.53 -9.14
N ALA A 161 0.59 -13.18 -8.36
CA ALA A 161 0.32 -13.81 -7.07
C ALA A 161 -0.01 -15.31 -7.22
N THR A 162 -0.80 -15.69 -8.23
CA THR A 162 -1.08 -17.11 -8.53
C THR A 162 0.22 -17.89 -8.76
N HIS A 163 1.17 -17.34 -9.52
CA HIS A 163 2.45 -18.01 -9.77
C HIS A 163 3.38 -18.04 -8.55
N LEU A 164 3.34 -17.00 -7.70
CA LEU A 164 4.19 -16.92 -6.51
C LEU A 164 3.78 -17.87 -5.38
N PHE A 165 2.50 -18.27 -5.36
CA PHE A 165 1.90 -19.06 -4.28
C PHE A 165 1.37 -20.43 -4.74
N SER A 166 1.57 -20.79 -6.01
CA SER A 166 1.39 -22.17 -6.51
C SER A 166 2.52 -23.08 -6.07
#